data_AF-A0A838P737-F1
#
_entry.id   AF-A0A838P737-F1
#
_cell.length_a   1.000
_cell.length_b   1.000
_cell.length_c   1.000
_cell.angle_alpha   90.00
_cell.angle_beta   90.00
_cell.angle_gamma   90.00
#
_symmetry.space_group_name_H-M   'P 1'
#
loop_
_entity.id
_entity.type
_entity.pdbx_description
1 polymer ?
#
loop_
_entity_poly.entity_id
_entity_poly.type
_entity_poly.pdbx_seq_one_letter_code
_entity_poly.pdbx_strand_id
1 'polypeptide(L)' 'MLTNRQSLRFIPSLAVLIACSGADLLLPGDGEPAFIQVTQGNDQTGRVGNPLAQPILVLVTDARERPVADVEVAFVF' A
#
# COMPACT_ATOMS: atom_id res chain seq x y z
N MET A 1 6.31 -63.35 -34.01
CA MET A 1 7.10 -62.93 -32.83
C MET A 1 6.87 -61.44 -32.61
N LEU A 2 6.30 -61.10 -31.45
CA LEU A 2 6.42 -59.85 -30.67
C LEU A 2 5.67 -58.57 -31.12
N THR A 3 4.45 -58.46 -30.57
CA THR A 3 3.72 -57.28 -30.06
C THR A 3 4.58 -56.23 -29.32
N ASN A 4 4.01 -55.02 -29.12
CA ASN A 4 4.14 -54.20 -27.88
C ASN A 4 5.43 -53.32 -27.79
N ARG A 5 5.48 -52.01 -27.50
CA ARG A 5 4.59 -50.97 -26.92
C ARG A 5 5.19 -49.61 -27.28
N GLN A 6 4.43 -48.65 -27.79
CA GLN A 6 4.85 -47.25 -27.72
C GLN A 6 4.66 -46.78 -26.27
N SER A 7 5.75 -46.60 -25.54
CA SER A 7 5.72 -46.10 -24.17
C SER A 7 5.37 -44.61 -24.18
N LEU A 8 4.07 -44.34 -24.16
CA LEU A 8 3.49 -43.03 -23.87
C LEU A 8 3.88 -42.66 -22.43
N ARG A 9 5.02 -42.00 -22.25
CA ARG A 9 5.43 -41.45 -20.96
C ARG A 9 4.69 -40.13 -20.75
N PHE A 10 3.49 -40.24 -20.17
CA PHE A 10 2.82 -39.16 -19.46
C PHE A 10 3.77 -38.59 -18.40
N ILE A 11 4.33 -37.40 -18.62
CA ILE A 11 4.97 -36.64 -17.55
C ILE A 11 3.84 -35.89 -16.84
N PRO A 12 3.52 -36.25 -15.58
CA PRO A 12 2.43 -35.62 -14.86
C PRO A 12 2.82 -34.18 -14.51
N SER A 13 1.98 -33.26 -14.96
CA SER A 13 1.54 -32.08 -14.22
C SER A 13 2.63 -31.21 -13.59
N LEU A 14 2.99 -30.14 -14.31
CA LEU A 14 3.60 -28.95 -13.74
C LEU A 14 2.63 -28.33 -12.72
N ALA A 15 2.76 -28.70 -11.45
CA ALA A 15 2.02 -28.08 -10.37
C ALA A 15 2.62 -26.70 -10.09
N VAL A 16 2.07 -25.68 -10.74
CA VAL A 16 2.30 -24.28 -10.37
C VAL A 16 1.55 -24.05 -9.05
N LEU A 17 2.28 -24.05 -7.93
CA LEU A 17 1.74 -23.59 -6.66
C LEU A 17 1.74 -22.06 -6.67
N ILE A 18 0.68 -21.46 -7.24
CA ILE A 18 0.34 -20.07 -6.96
C ILE A 18 -0.15 -20.06 -5.50
N ALA A 19 0.78 -19.88 -4.57
CA ALA A 19 0.43 -19.50 -3.22
C ALA A 19 -0.17 -18.09 -3.32
N CYS A 20 -1.45 -17.94 -3.04
CA CYS A 20 -2.03 -16.61 -2.82
C CYS A 20 -1.29 -15.98 -1.65
N SER A 21 -0.38 -15.04 -1.91
CA SER A 21 0.21 -14.20 -0.88
C SER A 21 -0.94 -13.40 -0.29
N GLY A 22 -1.33 -13.69 0.95
CA GLY A 22 -2.47 -13.09 1.65
C GLY A 22 -2.29 -11.61 2.01
N ALA A 23 -1.65 -10.83 1.14
CA ALA A 23 -1.48 -9.39 1.26
C ALA A 23 -2.81 -8.61 1.11
N ASP A 24 -3.87 -9.26 0.64
CA ASP A 24 -5.20 -8.67 0.38
C ASP A 24 -6.25 -9.01 1.47
N LEU A 25 -5.82 -9.31 2.69
CA LEU A 25 -6.75 -9.39 3.80
C LEU A 25 -7.06 -7.96 4.31
N LEU A 26 -8.08 -7.33 3.72
CA LEU A 26 -8.69 -6.11 4.25
C LEU A 26 -9.50 -6.48 5.50
N LEU A 27 -9.01 -6.10 6.69
CA LEU A 27 -9.77 -6.19 7.92
C LEU A 27 -10.62 -4.93 8.11
N PRO A 28 -11.67 -4.97 8.93
CA PRO A 28 -12.40 -3.76 9.32
C PRO A 28 -11.45 -2.67 9.84
N GLY A 29 -11.53 -1.46 9.28
CA GLY A 29 -10.67 -0.31 9.59
C GLY A 29 -9.39 -0.20 8.75
N ASP A 30 -9.08 -1.19 7.91
CA ASP A 30 -7.97 -1.09 6.96
C ASP A 30 -8.29 -0.07 5.86
N GLY A 31 -7.34 0.85 5.59
CA GLY A 31 -7.51 1.90 4.59
C GLY A 31 -8.40 3.07 5.04
N GLU A 32 -8.98 3.02 6.23
CA GLU A 32 -9.66 4.16 6.83
C GLU A 32 -8.63 5.12 7.47
N PRO A 33 -8.70 6.44 7.23
CA PRO A 33 -7.83 7.41 7.88
C PRO A 33 -7.94 7.34 9.41
N ALA A 34 -6.81 7.17 10.09
CA ALA A 34 -6.74 7.07 11.55
C ALA A 34 -5.78 8.09 12.18
N PHE A 35 -4.67 8.39 11.51
CA PHE A 35 -3.64 9.29 12.03
C PHE A 35 -3.25 10.36 11.00
N ILE A 36 -2.86 11.53 11.49
CA ILE A 36 -2.27 12.62 10.71
C ILE A 36 -0.96 13.06 11.36
N GLN A 37 0.08 13.22 10.54
CA GLN A 37 1.40 13.66 10.98
C GLN A 37 1.93 14.77 10.09
N VAL A 38 2.49 15.83 10.67
CA VAL A 38 3.25 16.84 9.93
C VAL A 38 4.65 16.29 9.67
N THR A 39 5.00 16.07 8.40
CA THR A 39 6.30 15.51 7.99
C THR A 39 7.31 16.59 7.61
N GLN A 40 6.84 17.80 7.30
CA GLN A 40 7.68 18.95 6.97
C GLN A 40 6.95 20.26 7.23
N GLY A 41 7.72 21.32 7.51
CA GLY A 41 7.20 22.69 7.56
C GLY A 41 6.46 23.02 8.87
N ASN A 42 6.62 22.20 9.91
CA ASN A 42 6.13 22.55 11.24
C ASN A 42 6.93 23.70 11.87
N ASP A 43 6.31 24.45 12.78
CA ASP A 43 6.94 25.50 13.59
C ASP A 43 7.71 26.57 12.80
N GLN A 44 7.28 26.82 11.55
CA GLN A 44 7.88 27.84 10.72
C GLN A 44 7.47 29.24 11.16
N THR A 45 8.41 30.17 11.00
CA THR A 45 8.13 31.60 11.16
C THR A 45 8.25 32.29 9.82
N GLY A 46 7.42 33.31 9.62
CA GLY A 46 7.36 34.05 8.36
C GLY A 46 6.77 35.43 8.59
N ARG A 47 7.03 36.33 7.64
CA ARG A 47 6.41 37.65 7.66
C ARG A 47 4.94 37.51 7.24
N VAL A 48 4.03 38.14 7.99
CA VAL A 48 2.59 38.17 7.66
C VAL A 48 2.38 38.65 6.23
N GLY A 49 1.55 37.93 5.48
CA GLY A 49 1.24 38.22 4.07
C GLY A 49 2.22 37.62 3.06
N ASN A 50 3.32 36.99 3.50
CA ASN A 50 4.26 36.31 2.62
C ASN A 50 4.07 34.77 2.69
N PRO A 51 4.42 34.04 1.60
CA PRO A 51 4.52 32.59 1.66
C PRO A 51 5.54 32.14 2.72
N LEU A 52 5.27 30.99 3.36
CA LEU A 52 6.24 30.33 4.22
C LEU A 52 7.42 29.78 3.42
N ALA A 53 8.58 29.65 4.08
CA ALA A 53 9.84 29.27 3.43
C ALA A 53 9.84 27.82 2.93
N GLN A 54 9.07 26.93 3.56
CA GLN A 54 8.87 25.57 3.07
C GLN A 54 7.37 25.27 3.02
N PRO A 55 6.93 24.38 2.14
CA PRO A 55 5.58 23.85 2.21
C PRO A 55 5.37 23.08 3.52
N ILE A 56 4.13 23.11 4.02
CA ILE A 56 3.66 22.22 5.07
C ILE A 56 3.26 20.91 4.40
N LEU A 57 3.93 19.81 4.75
CA LEU A 57 3.56 18.47 4.30
C LEU A 57 2.97 17.68 5.44
N VAL A 58 1.88 16.98 5.14
CA VAL A 58 1.21 16.06 6.06
C VAL A 58 1.12 14.67 5.45
N LEU A 59 1.23 13.65 6.28
CA LEU A 59 0.98 12.26 5.96
C LEU A 59 -0.25 11.80 6.73
N VAL A 60 -1.21 11.22 6.01
CA VAL A 60 -2.37 10.55 6.59
C VAL A 60 -2.15 9.04 6.48
N THR A 61 -2.34 8.32 7.58
CA THR A 61 -2.21 6.87 7.63
C THR A 61 -3.43 6.20 8.23
N ASP A 62 -3.60 4.91 7.89
CA ASP A 62 -4.56 4.03 8.54
C ASP A 62 -4.05 3.53 9.89
N ALA A 63 -4.86 2.73 10.58
CA ALA A 63 -4.52 2.17 11.89
C ALA A 63 -3.28 1.24 11.86
N ARG A 64 -2.78 0.86 10.68
CA ARG A 64 -1.58 0.05 10.46
C ARG A 64 -0.42 0.85 9.88
N GLU A 65 -0.48 2.18 9.96
CA GLU A 65 0.55 3.10 9.48
C GLU A 65 0.76 3.05 7.95
N ARG A 66 -0.24 2.56 7.19
CA ARG A 66 -0.18 2.60 5.72
C ARG A 66 -0.71 3.94 5.20
N PRO A 67 -0.06 4.58 4.21
CA PRO A 67 -0.55 5.83 3.64
C PRO A 67 -1.94 5.69 3.02
N VAL A 68 -2.81 6.65 3.28
CA VAL A 68 -4.15 6.72 2.68
C VAL A 68 -4.21 7.92 1.72
N ALA A 69 -4.54 7.65 0.46
CA ALA A 69 -4.65 8.67 -0.59
C ALA A 69 -6.05 9.33 -0.59
N ASP A 70 -6.17 10.47 -1.29
CA ASP A 70 -7.43 11.17 -1.55
C ASP A 70 -8.22 11.58 -0.28
N VAL A 71 -7.52 11.79 0.84
CA VAL A 71 -8.10 12.30 2.08
C VAL A 71 -8.12 13.82 2.06
N GLU A 72 -9.28 14.42 2.31
CA GLU A 72 -9.41 15.87 2.49
C GLU A 72 -8.77 16.29 3.82
N VAL A 73 -7.85 17.25 3.78
CA VAL A 73 -7.19 17.82 4.96
C VAL A 73 -7.51 19.31 5.07
N ALA A 74 -8.09 19.70 6.20
CA ALA A 74 -8.36 21.10 6.51
C ALA A 74 -7.26 21.71 7.37
N PHE A 75 -6.72 22.85 6.95
CA PHE A 75 -5.83 23.68 7.75
C PHE A 75 -6.65 24.80 8.40
N VAL A 76 -6.73 24.79 9.73
CA VAL A 76 -7.45 25.78 10.52
C VAL A 76 -6.48 26.63 11.33
N PHE A 77 -6.80 27.91 11.49
CA PHE A 77 -5.97 28.92 12.15
C PHE A 77 -6.70 29.54 13.35
#